data_AF-A0A933N9I5-F1
#
_entry.id   AF-A0A933N9I5-F1
#
_cell.length_a   1.000
_cell.length_b   1.000
_cell.length_c   1.000
_cell.angle_alpha   90.00
_cell.angle_beta   90.00
_cell.angle_gamma   90.00
#
_symmetry.space_group_name_H-M   'P 1'
#
loop_
_entity.id
_entity.type
_entity.pdbx_description
1 polymer ?
#
loop_
_entity_poly.entity_id
_entity_poly.type
_entity_poly.pdbx_seq_one_letter_code
_entity_poly.pdbx_strand_id
1 'polypeptide(L)'
;MSERERRAAVEALPALIPFEAMAMEGDVHRIACDDALDELERYFKKISRKIYISKDLAVYYPDEPRIVPDLLAVLDADDHKRNTWVVSLEGRGLDFVLEVHVVGHRRKDTIRNTATYARLGIQEYFVFDQPTGALWGHRLGPGASVYSAIVPSGLRLSSSVLGLDLAVVGSALRFYTGTAQLPGADQLIQSLESMVGSVIEEKRAEAMARAEEAKARIEAESRADAEAKARADAESRADAEAKARAAAESRADAAAKARADAESRAEAEAKARAEEAKARAEEAKARAEEAKARADAERKLRSLEQRLAELEGRSTPKGE
;
A
#
# COMPACT_ATOMS: atom_id res chain seq x y z
N MET A 1 -29.02 66.28 2.72
CA MET A 1 -28.26 65.54 3.75
C MET A 1 -26.98 65.02 3.12
N SER A 2 -25.83 65.36 3.70
CA SER A 2 -24.52 64.87 3.27
C SER A 2 -24.39 63.36 3.50
N GLU A 3 -23.42 62.71 2.86
CA GLU A 3 -23.14 61.28 3.04
C GLU A 3 -22.74 60.93 4.48
N ARG A 4 -21.99 61.83 5.13
CA ARG A 4 -21.58 61.69 6.54
C ARG A 4 -22.78 61.75 7.49
N GLU A 5 -23.70 62.69 7.26
CA GLU A 5 -24.94 62.80 8.05
C GLU A 5 -25.84 61.58 7.86
N ARG A 6 -25.93 61.05 6.63
CA ARG A 6 -26.66 59.80 6.34
C ARG A 6 -26.07 58.61 7.08
N ARG A 7 -24.75 58.48 7.09
CA ARG A 7 -24.05 57.40 7.81
C ARG A 7 -24.25 57.48 9.32
N ALA A 8 -24.13 58.69 9.90
CA ALA A 8 -24.37 58.90 11.32
C ALA A 8 -25.82 58.60 11.73
N ALA A 9 -26.80 58.94 10.87
CA ALA A 9 -28.20 58.60 11.11
C ALA A 9 -28.44 57.08 11.12
N VAL A 10 -27.75 56.33 10.25
CA VAL A 10 -27.85 54.86 10.22
C VAL A 10 -27.14 54.19 11.37
N GLU A 11 -25.98 54.69 11.80
CA GLU A 11 -25.32 54.21 13.02
C GLU A 11 -26.16 54.45 14.28
N ALA A 12 -27.04 55.45 14.27
CA ALA A 12 -27.98 55.73 15.35
C ALA A 12 -29.26 54.88 15.30
N LEU A 13 -29.51 54.11 14.22
CA LEU A 13 -30.67 53.22 14.17
C LEU A 13 -30.48 52.07 15.16
N PRO A 14 -31.53 51.70 15.93
CA PRO A 14 -31.42 50.66 16.94
C PRO A 14 -31.23 49.29 16.28
N ALA A 15 -30.00 48.79 16.23
CA ALA A 15 -29.71 47.43 15.82
C ALA A 15 -30.22 46.40 16.85
N LEU A 16 -30.25 46.76 18.13
CA LEU A 16 -30.76 45.92 19.20
C LEU A 16 -32.29 45.95 19.28
N ILE A 17 -32.88 44.76 19.42
CA ILE A 17 -34.27 44.58 19.86
C ILE A 17 -34.31 44.87 21.37
N PRO A 18 -35.26 45.70 21.87
CA PRO A 18 -35.47 45.84 23.31
C PRO A 18 -35.66 44.47 23.96
N PHE A 19 -35.02 44.23 25.10
CA PHE A 19 -34.99 42.91 25.74
C PHE A 19 -36.39 42.34 26.01
N GLU A 20 -37.37 43.18 26.34
CA GLU A 20 -38.76 42.73 26.57
C GLU A 20 -39.51 42.31 25.28
N ALA A 21 -39.00 42.66 24.10
CA ALA A 21 -39.57 42.32 22.79
C ALA A 21 -38.81 41.19 22.08
N MET A 22 -37.75 40.65 22.70
CA MET A 22 -37.10 39.44 22.22
C MET A 22 -38.02 38.25 22.47
N ALA A 23 -38.60 37.69 21.39
CA ALA A 23 -39.11 36.34 21.47
C ALA A 23 -37.93 35.43 21.85
N MET A 24 -38.03 34.67 22.94
CA MET A 24 -37.03 33.65 23.22
C MET A 24 -37.15 32.58 22.14
N GLU A 25 -36.31 32.70 21.14
CA GLU A 25 -36.24 31.80 20.01
C GLU A 25 -35.76 30.42 20.50
N GLY A 26 -36.52 29.37 20.16
CA GLY A 26 -36.18 28.01 20.55
C GLY A 26 -35.15 27.39 19.60
N ASP A 27 -34.39 26.41 20.07
CA ASP A 27 -33.34 25.75 19.28
C ASP A 27 -33.82 25.25 17.91
N VAL A 28 -35.06 24.77 17.81
CA VAL A 28 -35.65 24.26 16.56
C VAL A 28 -35.76 25.35 15.49
N HIS A 29 -36.11 26.58 15.89
CA HIS A 29 -36.19 27.71 14.96
C HIS A 29 -34.78 28.13 14.53
N ARG A 30 -33.91 28.39 15.51
CA ARG A 30 -32.52 28.79 15.26
C ARG A 30 -31.80 27.81 14.34
N ILE A 31 -31.88 26.50 14.60
CA ILE A 31 -31.25 25.46 13.78
C ILE A 31 -31.79 25.48 12.35
N ALA A 32 -33.11 25.64 12.15
CA ALA A 32 -33.68 25.69 10.81
C ALA A 32 -33.20 26.92 10.01
N CYS A 33 -33.06 28.08 10.66
CA CYS A 33 -32.54 29.29 10.04
C CYS A 33 -31.03 29.21 9.76
N ASP A 34 -30.25 28.67 10.72
CA ASP A 34 -28.81 28.45 10.58
C ASP A 34 -28.52 27.49 9.40
N ASP A 35 -29.21 26.34 9.36
CA ASP A 35 -29.07 25.35 8.29
C ASP A 35 -29.38 25.95 6.90
N ALA A 36 -30.47 26.71 6.80
CA ALA A 36 -30.88 27.33 5.54
C ALA A 36 -29.87 28.39 5.08
N LEU A 37 -29.39 29.24 5.98
CA LEU A 37 -28.37 30.25 5.69
C LEU A 37 -27.08 29.59 5.18
N ASP A 38 -26.55 28.60 5.92
CA ASP A 38 -25.32 27.91 5.60
C ASP A 38 -25.38 27.19 4.24
N GLU A 39 -26.51 26.54 3.94
CA GLU A 39 -26.75 25.83 2.68
C GLU A 39 -26.76 26.80 1.48
N LEU A 40 -27.45 27.94 1.62
CA LEU A 40 -27.56 28.95 0.58
C LEU A 40 -26.25 29.73 0.37
N GLU A 41 -25.61 30.21 1.44
CA GLU A 41 -24.32 30.92 1.34
C GLU A 41 -23.28 30.05 0.64
N ARG A 42 -23.17 28.77 1.03
CA ARG A 42 -22.25 27.81 0.41
C ARG A 42 -22.55 27.63 -1.08
N TYR A 43 -23.82 27.49 -1.44
CA TYR A 43 -24.23 27.31 -2.83
C TYR A 43 -23.92 28.53 -3.69
N PHE A 44 -24.33 29.72 -3.26
CA PHE A 44 -24.14 30.94 -4.06
C PHE A 44 -22.68 31.36 -4.16
N LYS A 45 -21.89 31.13 -3.10
CA LYS A 45 -20.43 31.26 -3.16
C LYS A 45 -19.81 30.32 -4.19
N LYS A 46 -20.26 29.06 -4.24
CA LYS A 46 -19.77 28.06 -5.21
C LYS A 46 -20.06 28.46 -6.65
N ILE A 47 -21.25 28.99 -6.93
CA ILE A 47 -21.63 29.40 -8.31
C ILE A 47 -21.24 30.84 -8.64
N SER A 48 -20.61 31.56 -7.71
CA SER A 48 -20.20 32.97 -7.87
C SER A 48 -21.35 33.90 -8.29
N ARG A 49 -22.57 33.62 -7.81
CA ARG A 49 -23.73 34.51 -8.06
C ARG A 49 -23.72 35.62 -7.03
N LYS A 50 -23.85 36.86 -7.49
CA LYS A 50 -23.93 38.03 -6.61
C LYS A 50 -25.29 38.09 -5.91
N ILE A 51 -25.31 37.81 -4.62
CA ILE A 51 -26.50 37.83 -3.77
C ILE A 51 -26.06 38.01 -2.31
N TYR A 52 -26.76 38.86 -1.57
CA TYR A 52 -26.60 38.98 -0.13
C TYR A 52 -27.67 38.15 0.56
N ILE A 53 -27.28 37.33 1.54
CA ILE A 53 -28.20 36.50 2.34
C ILE A 53 -27.86 36.73 3.81
N SER A 54 -28.89 36.82 4.64
CA SER A 54 -28.73 36.92 6.09
C SER A 54 -29.96 36.35 6.78
N LYS A 55 -29.83 36.13 8.09
CA LYS A 55 -30.93 35.85 9.00
C LYS A 55 -30.99 36.90 10.10
N ASP A 56 -32.14 37.05 10.74
CA ASP A 56 -32.34 37.83 11.97
C ASP A 56 -31.83 39.29 11.88
N LEU A 57 -31.79 39.85 10.67
CA LEU A 57 -31.20 41.17 10.40
C LEU A 57 -32.31 42.23 10.38
N ALA A 58 -32.11 43.31 11.12
CA ALA A 58 -33.03 44.44 11.09
C ALA A 58 -33.02 45.15 9.73
N VAL A 59 -34.20 45.32 9.14
CA VAL A 59 -34.39 45.95 7.83
C VAL A 59 -35.29 47.18 7.94
N TYR A 60 -34.83 48.29 7.36
CA TYR A 60 -35.50 49.58 7.39
C TYR A 60 -35.86 50.04 5.98
N TYR A 61 -37.17 50.07 5.72
CA TYR A 61 -37.74 50.72 4.55
C TYR A 61 -38.13 52.17 4.90
N PRO A 62 -38.09 53.11 3.95
CA PRO A 62 -38.57 54.47 4.18
C PRO A 62 -40.03 54.47 4.64
N ASP A 63 -40.33 55.27 5.67
CA ASP A 63 -41.69 55.50 6.20
C ASP A 63 -42.45 54.24 6.65
N GLU A 64 -41.74 53.13 6.86
CA GLU A 64 -42.31 51.85 7.27
C GLU A 64 -41.71 51.40 8.61
N PRO A 65 -42.49 50.68 9.45
CA PRO A 65 -41.94 50.04 10.63
C PRO A 65 -40.80 49.09 10.26
N ARG A 66 -39.81 48.99 11.15
CA ARG A 66 -38.71 48.02 11.04
C ARG A 66 -39.27 46.60 10.97
N ILE A 67 -38.70 45.79 10.07
CA ILE A 67 -38.94 44.34 10.00
C ILE A 67 -37.66 43.58 10.37
N VAL A 68 -37.83 42.33 10.81
CA VAL A 68 -36.73 41.39 11.07
C VAL A 68 -37.16 40.03 10.51
N PRO A 69 -36.81 39.71 9.25
CA PRO A 69 -37.11 38.41 8.68
C PRO A 69 -36.18 37.33 9.24
N ASP A 70 -36.71 36.11 9.42
CA ASP A 70 -35.90 34.95 9.82
C ASP A 70 -34.82 34.62 8.79
N LEU A 71 -35.10 34.76 7.50
CA LEU A 71 -34.10 34.67 6.42
C LEU A 71 -34.47 35.63 5.30
N LEU A 72 -33.48 36.33 4.76
CA LEU A 72 -33.65 37.29 3.66
C LEU A 72 -32.62 37.05 2.56
N ALA A 73 -32.96 37.44 1.33
CA ALA A 73 -31.99 37.58 0.27
C ALA A 73 -32.21 38.84 -0.58
N VAL A 74 -31.10 39.39 -1.07
CA VAL A 74 -31.04 40.56 -1.95
C VAL A 74 -30.15 40.24 -3.15
N LEU A 75 -30.73 40.19 -4.33
CA LEU A 75 -30.03 39.94 -5.59
C LEU A 75 -29.06 41.07 -5.90
N ASP A 76 -27.95 40.75 -6.56
CA ASP A 76 -26.95 41.68 -7.07
C ASP A 76 -26.35 42.65 -6.01
N ALA A 77 -26.49 42.31 -4.73
CA ALA A 77 -25.90 43.02 -3.60
C ALA A 77 -24.54 42.43 -3.21
N ASP A 78 -23.65 43.26 -2.65
CA ASP A 78 -22.36 42.80 -2.12
C ASP A 78 -22.55 41.95 -0.85
N ASP A 79 -21.77 40.89 -0.71
CA ASP A 79 -21.90 39.85 0.34
C ASP A 79 -21.19 40.18 1.66
N HIS A 80 -20.77 41.44 1.86
CA HIS A 80 -20.11 41.84 3.11
C HIS A 80 -21.08 41.85 4.30
N LYS A 81 -20.51 41.70 5.50
CA LYS A 81 -21.27 41.70 6.76
C LYS A 81 -21.94 43.06 7.01
N ARG A 82 -23.13 43.02 7.59
CA ARG A 82 -23.96 44.18 7.95
C ARG A 82 -24.55 43.98 9.34
N ASN A 83 -24.77 45.07 10.07
CA ASN A 83 -25.52 45.06 11.32
C ASN A 83 -27.02 45.27 11.07
N THR A 84 -27.36 46.02 10.00
CA THR A 84 -28.72 46.32 9.58
C THR A 84 -28.75 46.49 8.06
N TRP A 85 -29.93 46.34 7.45
CA TRP A 85 -30.17 46.67 6.05
C TRP A 85 -31.02 47.94 5.96
N VAL A 86 -30.47 49.01 5.41
CA VAL A 86 -31.21 50.29 5.25
C VAL A 86 -31.44 50.53 3.77
N VAL A 87 -32.67 50.35 3.31
CA VAL A 87 -33.03 50.36 1.88
C VAL A 87 -32.66 51.68 1.20
N SER A 88 -32.78 52.81 1.89
CA SER A 88 -32.41 54.12 1.37
C SER A 88 -30.89 54.35 1.23
N LEU A 89 -30.07 53.56 1.93
CA LEU A 89 -28.61 53.56 1.75
C LEU A 89 -28.16 52.53 0.70
N GLU A 90 -28.74 51.33 0.74
CA GLU A 90 -28.40 50.23 -0.17
C GLU A 90 -28.96 50.45 -1.58
N GLY A 91 -29.96 51.33 -1.72
CA GLY A 91 -30.64 51.64 -2.98
C GLY A 91 -31.54 50.52 -3.49
N ARG A 92 -31.79 49.49 -2.66
CA ARG A 92 -32.63 48.33 -3.01
C ARG A 92 -33.27 47.69 -1.77
N GLY A 93 -34.45 47.13 -1.99
CA GLY A 93 -35.21 46.34 -1.02
C GLY A 93 -34.75 44.88 -1.00
N LEU A 94 -35.48 44.07 -0.24
CA LEU A 94 -35.33 42.62 -0.22
C LEU A 94 -36.03 42.00 -1.43
N ASP A 95 -35.44 40.97 -2.01
CA ASP A 95 -36.07 40.21 -3.10
C ASP A 95 -36.78 38.96 -2.57
N PHE A 96 -36.23 38.36 -1.51
CA PHE A 96 -36.76 37.14 -0.91
C PHE A 96 -36.81 37.24 0.62
N VAL A 97 -37.88 36.71 1.19
CA VAL A 97 -38.02 36.46 2.63
C VAL A 97 -38.52 35.03 2.86
N LEU A 98 -37.97 34.36 3.87
CA LEU A 98 -38.49 33.11 4.43
C LEU A 98 -38.71 33.29 5.93
N GLU A 99 -39.87 32.85 6.42
CA GLU A 99 -40.22 32.81 7.84
C GLU A 99 -40.36 31.35 8.29
N VAL A 100 -39.84 31.02 9.47
CA VAL A 100 -39.89 29.71 10.09
C VAL A 100 -40.80 29.75 11.30
N HIS A 101 -41.87 28.96 11.28
CA HIS A 101 -42.80 28.88 12.39
C HIS A 101 -42.59 27.60 13.21
N VAL A 102 -42.41 27.75 14.52
CA VAL A 102 -42.28 26.62 15.47
C VAL A 102 -43.39 26.63 16.53
N VAL A 103 -43.68 27.75 17.20
CA VAL A 103 -44.77 27.86 18.20
C VAL A 103 -45.45 29.23 18.08
N GLY A 104 -46.77 29.33 18.29
CA GLY A 104 -47.46 30.62 18.45
C GLY A 104 -48.65 30.89 17.54
N HIS A 105 -49.00 32.17 17.36
CA HIS A 105 -50.17 32.66 16.59
C HIS A 105 -49.95 32.73 15.07
N ARG A 106 -49.33 31.68 14.52
CA ARG A 106 -48.82 31.52 13.14
C ARG A 106 -49.71 32.13 12.05
N ARG A 107 -51.01 31.86 12.10
CA ARG A 107 -51.97 32.31 11.07
C ARG A 107 -52.14 33.83 11.02
N LYS A 108 -52.15 34.52 12.17
CA LYS A 108 -52.28 35.98 12.21
C LYS A 108 -51.00 36.66 11.73
N ASP A 109 -49.86 36.11 12.12
CA ASP A 109 -48.55 36.62 11.71
C ASP A 109 -48.33 36.45 10.21
N THR A 110 -48.64 35.29 9.62
CA THR A 110 -48.56 35.09 8.17
C THR A 110 -49.44 36.07 7.40
N ILE A 111 -50.69 36.30 7.83
CA ILE A 111 -51.62 37.22 7.14
C ILE A 111 -51.05 38.65 7.17
N ARG A 112 -50.56 39.11 8.34
CA ARG A 112 -49.97 40.44 8.48
C ARG A 112 -48.71 40.57 7.63
N ASN A 113 -47.80 39.59 7.70
CA ASN A 113 -46.53 39.62 6.98
C ASN A 113 -46.76 39.56 5.47
N THR A 114 -47.73 38.78 4.98
CA THR A 114 -48.10 38.73 3.55
C THR A 114 -48.47 40.13 3.03
N ALA A 115 -49.32 40.87 3.75
CA ALA A 115 -49.71 42.21 3.33
C ALA A 115 -48.56 43.23 3.45
N THR A 116 -47.77 43.15 4.51
CA THR A 116 -46.60 44.02 4.72
C THR A 116 -45.55 43.79 3.63
N TYR A 117 -45.12 42.55 3.40
CA TYR A 117 -44.06 42.24 2.43
C TYR A 117 -44.46 42.56 0.99
N ALA A 118 -45.74 42.37 0.64
CA ALA A 118 -46.26 42.82 -0.66
C ALA A 118 -46.17 44.35 -0.82
N ARG A 119 -46.55 45.10 0.22
CA ARG A 119 -46.48 46.57 0.23
C ARG A 119 -45.03 47.07 0.12
N LEU A 120 -44.09 46.38 0.74
CA LEU A 120 -42.66 46.66 0.66
C LEU A 120 -42.03 46.29 -0.69
N GLY A 121 -42.78 45.63 -1.58
CA GLY A 121 -42.30 45.25 -2.91
C GLY A 121 -41.41 44.01 -2.93
N ILE A 122 -41.41 43.19 -1.87
CA ILE A 122 -40.57 41.99 -1.78
C ILE A 122 -41.08 40.95 -2.78
N GLN A 123 -40.22 40.47 -3.69
CA GLN A 123 -40.66 39.65 -4.82
C GLN A 123 -41.21 38.29 -4.38
N GLU A 124 -40.55 37.62 -3.44
CA GLU A 124 -40.95 36.29 -2.96
C GLU A 124 -40.97 36.21 -1.44
N TYR A 125 -42.03 35.60 -0.91
CA TYR A 125 -42.24 35.36 0.50
C TYR A 125 -42.61 33.91 0.76
N PHE A 126 -41.81 33.20 1.55
CA PHE A 126 -42.01 31.81 1.93
C PHE A 126 -42.27 31.66 3.42
N VAL A 127 -43.04 30.64 3.78
CA VAL A 127 -43.33 30.28 5.18
C VAL A 127 -43.15 28.78 5.35
N PHE A 128 -42.24 28.38 6.24
CA PHE A 128 -42.04 27.00 6.65
C PHE A 128 -42.60 26.79 8.07
N ASP A 129 -43.67 25.99 8.18
CA ASP A 129 -44.23 25.61 9.48
C ASP A 129 -43.67 24.28 9.95
N GLN A 130 -42.63 24.34 10.78
CA GLN A 130 -41.83 23.19 11.19
C GLN A 130 -42.66 22.07 11.85
N PRO A 131 -43.64 22.35 12.74
CA PRO A 131 -44.39 21.28 13.40
C PRO A 131 -45.35 20.53 12.48
N THR A 132 -45.87 21.17 11.43
CA THR A 132 -46.77 20.52 10.47
C THR A 132 -46.03 20.02 9.23
N GLY A 133 -44.78 20.46 9.02
CA GLY A 133 -44.03 20.22 7.80
C GLY A 133 -44.60 20.95 6.58
N ALA A 134 -45.48 21.93 6.78
CA ALA A 134 -46.08 22.67 5.69
C ALA A 134 -45.15 23.77 5.18
N LEU A 135 -45.14 23.96 3.86
CA LEU A 135 -44.39 25.01 3.19
C LEU A 135 -45.32 25.73 2.22
N TRP A 136 -45.35 27.05 2.32
CA TRP A 136 -46.09 27.92 1.40
C TRP A 136 -45.16 28.97 0.81
N GLY A 137 -45.50 29.41 -0.40
CA GLY A 137 -44.77 30.45 -1.11
C GLY A 137 -45.74 31.44 -1.74
N HIS A 138 -45.32 32.69 -1.78
CA HIS A 138 -46.04 33.82 -2.32
C HIS A 138 -45.13 34.59 -3.26
N ARG A 139 -45.63 34.98 -4.44
CA ARG A 139 -44.88 35.73 -5.44
C ARG A 139 -45.60 37.00 -5.85
N LEU A 140 -44.89 38.11 -5.82
CA LEU A 140 -45.38 39.42 -6.25
C LEU A 140 -45.13 39.54 -7.75
N GLY A 141 -46.19 39.75 -8.52
CA GLY A 141 -46.07 40.02 -9.94
C GLY A 141 -45.51 41.43 -10.20
N PRO A 142 -44.94 41.69 -11.39
CA PRO A 142 -44.53 43.03 -11.77
C PRO A 142 -45.68 44.04 -11.64
N GLY A 143 -45.50 45.08 -10.84
CA GLY A 143 -46.52 46.12 -10.59
C GLY A 143 -47.72 45.67 -9.74
N ALA A 144 -47.71 44.44 -9.20
CA ALA A 144 -48.75 43.97 -8.30
C ALA A 144 -48.57 44.55 -6.89
N SER A 145 -49.67 44.75 -6.18
CA SER A 145 -49.70 45.17 -4.77
C SER A 145 -50.11 44.05 -3.81
N VAL A 146 -50.43 42.86 -4.35
CA VAL A 146 -50.87 41.69 -3.59
C VAL A 146 -50.19 40.45 -4.16
N TYR A 147 -49.74 39.57 -3.26
CA TYR A 147 -49.15 38.30 -3.63
C TYR A 147 -50.12 37.33 -4.31
N SER A 148 -49.58 36.52 -5.22
CA SER A 148 -50.21 35.27 -5.66
C SER A 148 -49.53 34.08 -4.98
N ALA A 149 -50.28 33.04 -4.63
CA ALA A 149 -49.69 31.81 -4.11
C ALA A 149 -48.86 31.12 -5.20
N ILE A 150 -47.67 30.66 -4.84
CA ILE A 150 -46.84 29.82 -5.70
C ILE A 150 -47.45 28.41 -5.69
N VAL A 151 -47.76 27.89 -6.87
CA VAL A 151 -48.30 26.53 -7.01
C VAL A 151 -47.14 25.53 -6.92
N PRO A 152 -47.18 24.54 -6.02
CA PRO A 152 -46.16 23.51 -5.94
C PRO A 152 -46.07 22.69 -7.22
N SER A 153 -44.85 22.32 -7.62
CA SER A 153 -44.58 21.29 -8.60
C SER A 153 -44.25 19.99 -7.85
N GLY A 154 -45.24 19.11 -7.71
CA GLY A 154 -45.14 17.95 -6.81
C GLY A 154 -45.02 18.39 -5.35
N LEU A 155 -43.96 17.98 -4.65
CA LEU A 155 -43.69 18.34 -3.25
C LEU A 155 -42.76 19.56 -3.09
N ARG A 156 -42.49 20.29 -4.18
CA ARG A 156 -41.52 21.39 -4.18
C ARG A 156 -42.17 22.71 -4.60
N LEU A 157 -41.71 23.80 -4.00
CA LEU A 157 -42.05 25.16 -4.41
C LEU A 157 -40.83 25.81 -5.06
N SER A 158 -40.99 26.32 -6.28
CA SER A 158 -39.89 26.93 -7.03
C SER A 158 -39.74 28.42 -6.72
N SER A 159 -38.55 28.83 -6.28
CA SER A 159 -38.15 30.23 -6.10
C SER A 159 -37.43 30.74 -7.34
N SER A 160 -37.99 31.80 -7.94
CA SER A 160 -37.38 32.49 -9.07
C SER A 160 -36.27 33.45 -8.63
N VAL A 161 -36.36 33.97 -7.39
CA VAL A 161 -35.30 34.81 -6.80
C VAL A 161 -34.04 33.96 -6.58
N LEU A 162 -34.17 32.86 -5.83
CA LEU A 162 -33.04 32.00 -5.51
C LEU A 162 -32.61 31.14 -6.70
N GLY A 163 -33.50 30.87 -7.66
CA GLY A 163 -33.25 29.92 -8.74
C GLY A 163 -33.15 28.48 -8.22
N LEU A 164 -33.87 28.19 -7.12
CA LEU A 164 -33.85 26.93 -6.38
C LEU A 164 -35.27 26.47 -6.08
N ASP A 165 -35.47 25.17 -5.95
CA ASP A 165 -36.70 24.61 -5.42
C ASP A 165 -36.57 24.34 -3.91
N LEU A 166 -37.60 24.69 -3.15
CA LEU A 166 -37.69 24.46 -1.71
C LEU A 166 -38.63 23.29 -1.46
N ALA A 167 -38.26 22.41 -0.55
CA ALA A 167 -39.10 21.30 -0.11
C ALA A 167 -38.87 20.97 1.36
N VAL A 168 -39.84 20.30 1.97
CA VAL A 168 -39.69 19.76 3.31
C VAL A 168 -39.41 18.26 3.20
N VAL A 169 -38.29 17.81 3.76
CA VAL A 169 -37.90 16.40 3.81
C VAL A 169 -37.73 15.99 5.26
N GLY A 170 -38.57 15.07 5.73
CA GLY A 170 -38.69 14.79 7.16
C GLY A 170 -39.19 16.02 7.90
N SER A 171 -38.36 16.59 8.77
CA SER A 171 -38.66 17.79 9.55
C SER A 171 -37.82 19.01 9.14
N ALA A 172 -37.09 18.93 8.04
CA ALA A 172 -36.13 19.96 7.62
C ALA A 172 -36.50 20.58 6.28
N LEU A 173 -36.31 21.90 6.18
CA LEU A 173 -36.34 22.63 4.93
C LEU A 173 -35.07 22.29 4.13
N ARG A 174 -35.23 21.97 2.84
CA ARG A 174 -34.14 21.62 1.92
C ARG A 174 -34.27 22.37 0.61
N PHE A 175 -33.14 22.70 0.01
CA PHE A 175 -33.07 23.37 -1.28
C PHE A 175 -32.59 22.42 -2.37
N TYR A 176 -33.04 22.65 -3.60
CA TYR A 176 -32.69 21.83 -4.76
C TYR A 176 -32.32 22.69 -5.95
N THR A 177 -31.31 22.25 -6.69
CA THR A 177 -30.98 22.73 -8.04
C THR A 177 -31.30 21.60 -9.03
N GLY A 178 -32.39 21.76 -9.79
CA GLY A 178 -32.95 20.67 -10.60
C GLY A 178 -33.32 19.48 -9.73
N THR A 179 -32.77 18.29 -10.03
CA THR A 179 -33.02 17.08 -9.23
C THR A 179 -32.11 16.94 -8.01
N ALA A 180 -31.02 17.70 -7.93
CA ALA A 180 -30.00 17.57 -6.90
C ALA A 180 -30.35 18.41 -5.67
N GLN A 181 -30.35 17.77 -4.50
CA GLN A 181 -30.45 18.47 -3.22
C GLN A 181 -29.13 19.20 -2.92
N LEU A 182 -29.22 20.41 -2.39
CA LEU A 182 -28.05 21.09 -1.85
C LEU A 182 -27.63 20.35 -0.55
N PRO A 183 -26.34 20.03 -0.40
CA PRO A 183 -25.89 19.26 0.76
C PRO A 183 -25.81 20.16 2.00
N GLY A 184 -26.49 19.75 3.07
CA GLY A 184 -26.35 20.34 4.40
C GLY A 184 -24.95 20.10 4.99
N ALA A 185 -24.60 20.82 6.07
CA ALA A 185 -23.28 20.72 6.70
C ALA A 185 -22.96 19.28 7.15
N ASP A 186 -23.90 18.62 7.83
CA ASP A 186 -23.72 17.24 8.31
C ASP A 186 -23.46 16.24 7.19
N GLN A 187 -24.14 16.39 6.03
CA GLN A 187 -23.93 15.51 4.88
C GLN A 187 -22.53 15.68 4.29
N LEU A 188 -22.01 16.93 4.27
CA LEU A 188 -20.64 17.20 3.83
C LEU A 188 -19.61 16.64 4.80
N ILE A 189 -19.84 16.78 6.11
CA ILE A 189 -18.97 16.22 7.14
C ILE A 189 -18.91 14.70 7.00
N GLN A 190 -20.06 14.02 6.92
CA GLN A 190 -20.13 12.57 6.73
C GLN A 190 -19.44 12.12 5.43
N SER A 191 -19.62 12.87 4.34
CA SER A 191 -18.95 12.60 3.08
C SER A 191 -17.42 12.74 3.21
N LEU A 192 -16.95 13.76 3.90
CA LEU A 192 -15.53 13.96 4.17
C LEU A 192 -14.95 12.86 5.07
N GLU A 193 -15.63 12.50 6.15
CA GLU A 193 -15.24 11.41 7.04
C GLU A 193 -15.15 10.08 6.28
N SER A 194 -16.10 9.81 5.39
CA SER A 194 -16.09 8.62 4.53
C SER A 194 -14.91 8.62 3.54
N MET A 195 -14.63 9.77 2.91
CA MET A 195 -13.47 9.93 2.02
C MET A 195 -12.14 9.78 2.76
N VAL A 196 -12.01 10.35 3.96
CA VAL A 196 -10.81 10.20 4.79
C VAL A 196 -10.65 8.75 5.24
N GLY A 197 -11.74 8.10 5.65
CA GLY A 197 -11.74 6.69 6.02
C GLY A 197 -11.25 5.78 4.89
N SER A 198 -11.74 5.99 3.66
CA SER A 198 -11.30 5.18 2.51
C SER A 198 -9.83 5.37 2.17
N VAL A 199 -9.32 6.60 2.23
CA VAL A 199 -7.89 6.89 2.00
C VAL A 199 -7.02 6.24 3.08
N ILE A 200 -7.44 6.25 4.35
CA ILE A 200 -6.71 5.60 5.44
C ILE A 200 -6.63 4.08 5.19
N GLU A 201 -7.74 3.46 4.81
CA GLU A 201 -7.76 2.02 4.53
C GLU A 201 -6.92 1.65 3.30
N GLU A 202 -6.95 2.46 2.24
CA GLU A 202 -6.08 2.31 1.07
C GLU A 202 -4.60 2.36 1.47
N LYS A 203 -4.21 3.36 2.28
CA LYS A 203 -2.82 3.49 2.75
C LYS A 203 -2.38 2.34 3.65
N ARG A 204 -3.29 1.80 4.47
CA ARG A 204 -3.02 0.59 5.27
C ARG A 204 -2.81 -0.64 4.40
N ALA A 205 -3.65 -0.83 3.39
CA ALA A 205 -3.52 -1.93 2.44
C ALA A 205 -2.20 -1.83 1.65
N GLU A 206 -1.85 -0.64 1.15
CA GLU A 206 -0.55 -0.40 0.50
C GLU A 206 0.63 -0.70 1.42
N ALA A 207 0.58 -0.27 2.68
CA ALA A 207 1.65 -0.51 3.65
C ALA A 207 1.80 -2.01 3.96
N MET A 208 0.67 -2.72 4.08
CA MET A 208 0.66 -4.17 4.31
C MET A 208 1.24 -4.93 3.10
N ALA A 209 0.84 -4.57 1.88
CA ALA A 209 1.37 -5.16 0.65
C ALA A 209 2.89 -4.93 0.54
N ARG A 210 3.38 -3.72 0.83
CA ARG A 210 4.82 -3.43 0.84
C ARG A 210 5.58 -4.23 1.90
N ALA A 211 4.98 -4.41 3.08
CA ALA A 211 5.59 -5.22 4.14
C ALA A 211 5.67 -6.71 3.77
N GLU A 212 4.63 -7.24 3.11
CA GLU A 212 4.64 -8.61 2.58
C GLU A 212 5.66 -8.79 1.45
N GLU A 213 5.72 -7.86 0.50
CA GLU A 213 6.72 -7.88 -0.57
C GLU A 213 8.15 -7.83 -0.01
N ALA A 214 8.40 -6.98 0.98
CA ALA A 214 9.70 -6.90 1.65
C ALA A 214 10.06 -8.23 2.35
N LYS A 215 9.10 -8.86 3.05
CA LYS A 215 9.31 -10.18 3.67
C LYS A 215 9.61 -11.25 2.62
N ALA A 216 8.83 -11.30 1.53
CA ALA A 216 9.04 -12.24 0.45
C ALA A 216 10.42 -12.07 -0.20
N ARG A 217 10.89 -10.83 -0.36
CA ARG A 217 12.24 -10.53 -0.88
C ARG A 217 13.35 -11.03 0.05
N ILE A 218 13.22 -10.81 1.35
CA ILE A 218 14.18 -11.30 2.35
C ILE A 218 14.20 -12.84 2.37
N GLU A 219 13.04 -13.49 2.33
CA GLU A 219 12.97 -14.96 2.28
C GLU A 219 13.57 -15.53 0.99
N ALA A 220 13.32 -14.88 -0.16
CA ALA A 220 13.89 -15.30 -1.43
C ALA A 220 15.42 -15.17 -1.45
N GLU A 221 15.95 -14.06 -0.92
CA GLU A 221 17.39 -13.83 -0.78
C GLU A 221 18.04 -14.89 0.14
N SER A 222 17.42 -15.17 1.30
CA SER A 222 17.89 -16.21 2.21
C SER A 222 17.90 -17.61 1.58
N ARG A 223 16.88 -17.95 0.76
CA ARG A 223 16.83 -19.23 0.03
C ARG A 223 17.92 -19.30 -1.03
N ALA A 224 18.16 -18.21 -1.77
CA ALA A 224 19.21 -18.15 -2.79
C ALA A 224 20.60 -18.34 -2.16
N ASP A 225 20.87 -17.70 -1.02
CA ASP A 225 22.13 -17.86 -0.28
C ASP A 225 22.31 -19.30 0.24
N ALA A 226 21.24 -19.90 0.77
CA ALA A 226 21.28 -21.29 1.24
C ALA A 226 21.52 -22.27 0.07
N GLU A 227 20.89 -22.06 -1.08
CA GLU A 227 21.09 -22.88 -2.27
C GLU A 227 22.50 -22.71 -2.84
N ALA A 228 23.02 -21.49 -2.90
CA ALA A 228 24.38 -21.21 -3.35
C ALA A 228 25.42 -21.92 -2.46
N LYS A 229 25.24 -21.85 -1.13
CA LYS A 229 26.10 -22.56 -0.18
C LYS A 229 26.01 -24.09 -0.36
N ALA A 230 24.81 -24.63 -0.52
CA ALA A 230 24.63 -26.06 -0.75
C ALA A 230 25.30 -26.54 -2.05
N ARG A 231 25.23 -25.74 -3.13
CA ARG A 231 25.93 -26.04 -4.39
C ARG A 231 27.45 -26.01 -4.22
N ALA A 232 27.99 -25.00 -3.56
CA ALA A 232 29.43 -24.90 -3.29
C ALA A 232 29.94 -26.08 -2.43
N ASP A 233 29.19 -26.46 -1.39
CA ASP A 233 29.53 -27.61 -0.55
C ASP A 233 29.47 -28.93 -1.34
N ALA A 234 28.51 -29.09 -2.24
CA ALA A 234 28.38 -30.26 -3.11
C ALA A 234 29.52 -30.36 -4.13
N GLU A 235 29.89 -29.25 -4.77
CA GLU A 235 31.02 -29.17 -5.71
C GLU A 235 32.35 -29.51 -5.02
N SER A 236 32.60 -28.93 -3.84
CA SER A 236 33.79 -29.25 -3.03
C SER A 236 33.87 -30.74 -2.66
N ARG A 237 32.74 -31.37 -2.31
CA ARG A 237 32.69 -32.82 -2.04
C ARG A 237 32.97 -33.65 -3.29
N ALA A 238 32.42 -33.26 -4.43
CA ALA A 238 32.65 -33.94 -5.70
C ALA A 238 34.14 -33.87 -6.10
N ASP A 239 34.77 -32.70 -5.97
CA ASP A 239 36.20 -32.50 -6.23
C ASP A 239 37.08 -33.34 -5.29
N ALA A 240 36.72 -33.38 -3.99
CA ALA A 240 37.43 -34.19 -3.01
C ALA A 240 37.31 -35.69 -3.32
N GLU A 241 36.12 -36.16 -3.70
CA GLU A 241 35.88 -37.55 -4.09
C GLU A 241 36.64 -37.91 -5.37
N ALA A 242 36.64 -37.03 -6.38
CA ALA A 242 37.39 -37.23 -7.62
C ALA A 242 38.90 -37.34 -7.37
N LYS A 243 39.46 -36.44 -6.55
CA LYS A 243 40.87 -36.51 -6.13
C LYS A 243 41.19 -37.79 -5.35
N ALA A 244 40.30 -38.21 -4.46
CA ALA A 244 40.47 -39.45 -3.70
C ALA A 244 40.47 -40.69 -4.62
N ARG A 245 39.57 -40.75 -5.61
CA ARG A 245 39.51 -41.81 -6.62
C ARG A 245 40.78 -41.85 -7.48
N ALA A 246 41.23 -40.71 -7.99
CA ALA A 246 42.46 -40.62 -8.77
C ALA A 246 43.71 -41.06 -7.98
N ALA A 247 43.79 -40.66 -6.70
CA ALA A 247 44.88 -41.08 -5.82
C ALA A 247 44.84 -42.58 -5.52
N ALA A 248 43.64 -43.17 -5.36
CA ALA A 248 43.46 -44.60 -5.16
C ALA A 248 43.88 -45.41 -6.41
N GLU A 249 43.49 -44.96 -7.60
CA GLU A 249 43.86 -45.56 -8.88
C GLU A 249 45.38 -45.53 -9.10
N SER A 250 46.01 -44.37 -8.90
CA SER A 250 47.48 -44.25 -8.98
C SER A 250 48.22 -45.17 -8.01
N ARG A 251 47.71 -45.35 -6.78
CA ARG A 251 48.28 -46.31 -5.81
C ARG A 251 48.09 -47.76 -6.26
N ALA A 252 46.95 -48.09 -6.85
CA ALA A 252 46.69 -49.41 -7.38
C ALA A 252 47.65 -49.75 -8.53
N ASP A 253 47.85 -48.82 -9.46
CA ASP A 253 48.79 -48.97 -10.59
C ASP A 253 50.24 -49.13 -10.10
N ALA A 254 50.65 -48.30 -9.14
CA ALA A 254 51.98 -48.40 -8.54
C ALA A 254 52.19 -49.74 -7.82
N ALA A 255 51.18 -50.22 -7.10
CA ALA A 255 51.22 -51.53 -6.44
C ALA A 255 51.27 -52.69 -7.45
N ALA A 256 50.52 -52.60 -8.55
CA ALA A 256 50.53 -53.59 -9.63
C ALA A 256 51.91 -53.66 -10.31
N LYS A 257 52.50 -52.51 -10.64
CA LYS A 257 53.86 -52.43 -11.21
C LYS A 257 54.91 -53.00 -10.26
N ALA A 258 54.85 -52.63 -8.97
CA ALA A 258 55.77 -53.16 -7.97
C ALA A 258 55.67 -54.69 -7.82
N ARG A 259 54.47 -55.27 -7.93
CA ARG A 259 54.27 -56.73 -7.93
C ARG A 259 54.88 -57.39 -9.17
N ALA A 260 54.67 -56.83 -10.36
CA ALA A 260 55.25 -57.35 -11.60
C ALA A 260 56.80 -57.27 -11.60
N ASP A 261 57.36 -56.16 -11.11
CA ASP A 261 58.81 -56.01 -10.94
C ASP A 261 59.37 -57.01 -9.92
N ALA A 262 58.64 -57.30 -8.84
CA ALA A 262 59.04 -58.31 -7.87
C ALA A 262 58.99 -59.73 -8.43
N GLU A 263 57.94 -60.07 -9.20
CA GLU A 263 57.78 -61.36 -9.85
C GLU A 263 58.88 -61.63 -10.89
N SER A 264 59.17 -60.65 -11.75
CA SER A 264 60.24 -60.76 -12.75
C SER A 264 61.63 -60.92 -12.11
N ARG A 265 61.91 -60.24 -11.00
CA ARG A 265 63.15 -60.46 -10.22
C ARG A 265 63.22 -61.85 -9.63
N ALA A 266 62.11 -62.35 -9.08
CA ALA A 266 62.04 -63.70 -8.54
C ALA A 266 62.28 -64.76 -9.63
N GLU A 267 61.69 -64.59 -10.83
CA GLU A 267 61.95 -65.48 -11.97
C GLU A 267 63.42 -65.42 -12.43
N ALA A 268 63.99 -64.22 -12.54
CA ALA A 268 65.39 -64.04 -12.92
C ALA A 268 66.34 -64.70 -11.91
N GLU A 269 66.09 -64.53 -10.61
CA GLU A 269 66.87 -65.16 -9.55
C GLU A 269 66.72 -66.68 -9.57
N ALA A 270 65.51 -67.20 -9.77
CA ALA A 270 65.26 -68.63 -9.91
C ALA A 270 66.00 -69.23 -11.12
N LYS A 271 65.99 -68.53 -12.26
CA LYS A 271 66.73 -68.95 -13.47
C LYS A 271 68.25 -68.91 -13.26
N ALA A 272 68.76 -67.87 -12.59
CA ALA A 272 70.18 -67.76 -12.24
C ALA A 272 70.62 -68.93 -11.33
N ARG A 273 69.84 -69.25 -10.29
CA ARG A 273 70.12 -70.40 -9.42
C ARG A 273 70.06 -71.73 -10.17
N ALA A 274 69.12 -71.88 -11.11
CA ALA A 274 69.01 -73.09 -11.93
C ALA A 274 70.23 -73.28 -12.86
N GLU A 275 70.71 -72.20 -13.49
CA GLU A 275 71.93 -72.24 -14.31
C GLU A 275 73.18 -72.49 -13.46
N GLU A 276 73.29 -71.86 -12.29
CA GLU A 276 74.38 -72.14 -11.36
C GLU A 276 74.37 -73.61 -10.89
N ALA A 277 73.20 -74.17 -10.60
CA ALA A 277 73.06 -75.58 -10.24
C ALA A 277 73.48 -76.52 -11.38
N LYS A 278 73.13 -76.21 -12.64
CA LYS A 278 73.61 -76.96 -13.81
C LYS A 278 75.13 -76.87 -13.96
N ALA A 279 75.70 -75.68 -13.82
CA ALA A 279 77.15 -75.48 -13.91
C ALA A 279 77.89 -76.30 -12.85
N ARG A 280 77.41 -76.30 -11.61
CA ARG A 280 77.96 -77.14 -10.53
C ARG A 280 77.81 -78.64 -10.82
N ALA A 281 76.70 -79.06 -11.44
CA ALA A 281 76.48 -80.46 -11.81
C ALA A 281 77.44 -80.92 -12.93
N GLU A 282 77.69 -80.07 -13.93
CA GLU A 282 78.67 -80.33 -14.99
C GLU A 282 80.11 -80.33 -14.45
N GLU A 283 80.47 -79.39 -13.56
CA GLU A 283 81.77 -79.40 -12.88
C GLU A 283 81.96 -80.66 -12.03
N ALA A 284 80.92 -81.10 -11.32
CA ALA A 284 80.96 -82.34 -10.55
C ALA A 284 81.14 -83.58 -11.44
N LYS A 285 80.49 -83.63 -12.61
CA LYS A 285 80.73 -84.68 -13.62
C LYS A 285 82.16 -84.66 -14.13
N ALA A 286 82.69 -83.48 -14.49
CA ALA A 286 84.06 -83.35 -14.98
C ALA A 286 85.07 -83.84 -13.93
N ARG A 287 84.89 -83.47 -12.65
CA ARG A 287 85.72 -83.98 -11.55
C ARG A 287 85.57 -85.49 -11.34
N ALA A 288 84.37 -86.03 -11.52
CA ALA A 288 84.14 -87.48 -11.43
C ALA A 288 84.85 -88.23 -12.57
N GLU A 289 84.84 -87.70 -13.80
CA GLU A 289 85.59 -88.27 -14.92
C GLU A 289 87.10 -88.17 -14.73
N GLU A 290 87.60 -87.03 -14.24
CA GLU A 290 89.02 -86.85 -13.92
C GLU A 290 89.47 -87.81 -12.80
N ALA A 291 88.66 -87.99 -11.76
CA ALA A 291 88.91 -88.95 -10.69
C ALA A 291 88.92 -90.39 -11.22
N LYS A 292 88.04 -90.72 -12.16
CA LYS A 292 88.00 -92.03 -12.82
C LYS A 292 89.24 -92.26 -13.69
N ALA A 293 89.67 -91.24 -14.43
CA ALA A 293 90.90 -91.26 -15.22
C ALA A 293 92.15 -91.42 -14.33
N ARG A 294 92.21 -90.74 -13.18
CA ARG A 294 93.28 -90.93 -12.18
C ARG A 294 93.26 -92.33 -11.59
N ALA A 295 92.09 -92.87 -11.24
CA ALA A 295 91.97 -94.22 -10.70
C ALA A 295 92.41 -95.29 -11.72
N ASP A 296 92.10 -95.11 -13.00
CA ASP A 296 92.56 -95.99 -14.07
C ASP A 296 94.07 -95.85 -14.34
N ALA A 297 94.62 -94.63 -14.21
CA ALA A 297 96.06 -94.38 -14.27
C ALA A 297 96.79 -95.04 -13.08
N GLU A 298 96.26 -94.94 -11.86
CA GLU A 298 96.80 -95.60 -10.67
C GLU A 298 96.70 -97.13 -10.78
N ARG A 299 95.60 -97.69 -11.32
CA ARG A 299 95.53 -99.13 -11.60
C ARG A 299 96.59 -99.58 -12.58
N LYS A 300 96.83 -98.80 -13.64
CA LYS A 300 97.91 -99.08 -14.60
C LYS A 300 99.28 -98.98 -13.94
N LEU A 301 99.49 -97.99 -13.07
CA LEU A 301 100.73 -97.83 -12.31
C LEU A 301 100.97 -99.04 -11.37
N ARG A 302 99.96 -99.44 -10.59
CA ARG A 302 100.04 -100.63 -9.72
C ARG A 302 100.24 -101.93 -10.51
N SER A 303 99.64 -102.05 -11.68
CA SER A 303 99.87 -103.18 -12.60
C SER A 303 101.31 -103.21 -13.12
N LEU A 304 101.92 -102.04 -13.37
CA LEU A 304 103.32 -101.94 -13.76
C LEU A 304 104.26 -102.20 -12.58
N GLU A 305 103.94 -101.73 -11.38
CA GLU A 305 104.68 -102.00 -10.15
C GLU A 305 104.65 -103.48 -9.77
N GLN A 306 103.50 -104.16 -9.91
CA GLN A 306 103.40 -105.61 -9.72
C GLN A 306 104.22 -106.39 -10.75
N ARG A 307 104.26 -105.94 -12.00
CA ARG A 307 105.13 -106.53 -13.05
C ARG A 307 106.62 -106.30 -12.77
N LEU A 308 106.99 -105.18 -12.14
CA LEU A 308 108.36 -104.91 -11.71
C LEU A 308 108.76 -105.83 -10.54
N ALA A 309 107.87 -106.02 -9.56
CA ALA A 309 108.09 -106.93 -8.44
C ALA A 309 108.18 -108.41 -8.85
N GLU A 310 107.46 -108.83 -9.90
CA GLU A 310 107.61 -110.17 -10.50
C GLU A 310 108.94 -110.37 -11.25
N LEU A 311 109.55 -109.29 -11.77
CA LEU A 311 110.85 -109.33 -12.43
C LEU A 311 112.03 -109.35 -11.43
N GLU A 312 111.87 -108.71 -10.26
CA GLU A 312 112.93 -108.62 -9.24
C GLU A 312 113.00 -109.85 -8.31
N GLY A 313 111.95 -110.66 -8.20
CA GLY A 313 111.94 -111.88 -7.38
C GLY A 313 112.61 -113.12 -8.03
N ARG A 314 113.06 -113.02 -9.28
CA ARG A 314 113.52 -114.16 -10.09
C ARG A 314 114.99 -114.06 -10.49
N SER A 315 115.88 -113.77 -9.53
CA SER A 315 117.32 -114.01 -9.72
C SER A 315 118.07 -114.09 -8.38
N THR A 316 118.12 -115.31 -7.82
CA THR A 316 119.27 -115.75 -7.02
C THR A 316 120.16 -116.62 -7.90
N PRO A 317 121.49 -116.54 -7.71
CA PRO A 317 122.24 -117.79 -7.68
C PRO A 317 123.28 -117.87 -6.54
N LYS A 318 123.62 -119.13 -6.29
CA LYS A 318 124.64 -119.71 -5.40
C LYS A 318 126.03 -119.07 -5.45
N GLY A 319 126.69 -119.07 -4.28
CA GLY A 319 128.03 -119.65 -4.08
C GLY A 319 129.20 -118.67 -3.89
N GLU A 320 129.59 -118.42 -2.64
CA GLU A 320 130.81 -118.89 -1.92
C GLU A 320 130.80 -118.31 -0.49
#